data_AF-A0A7J2YWM0-F1
#
_entry.id   AF-A0A7J2YWM0-F1
#
_cell.length_a   1.000
_cell.length_b   1.000
_cell.length_c   1.000
_cell.angle_alpha   90.00
_cell.angle_beta   90.00
_cell.angle_gamma   90.00
#
_symmetry.space_group_name_H-M   'P 1'
#
loop_
_entity.id
_entity.type
_entity.pdbx_description
1 polymer ?
#
loop_
_entity_poly.entity_id
_entity_poly.type
_entity_poly.pdbx_seq_one_letter_code
_entity_poly.pdbx_strand_id
1 'polypeptide(L)'
;MPRDPVSDYNKAALIDDLKLAGFEESIAKVIAARVDNKKAKGWTYDVGRQEAIRQAQDLLKNSHRALDAFRDGSLPDRGEIKKRPLAERIADRT
;
A
#
# COMPACT_ATOMS: atom_id res chain seq x y z
N MET A 1 -11.37 -29.72 -1.10
CA MET A 1 -11.75 -29.22 0.23
C MET A 1 -12.72 -28.07 0.03
N PRO A 2 -13.83 -27.97 0.78
CA PRO A 2 -14.75 -26.83 0.69
C PRO A 2 -14.01 -25.59 1.22
N ARG A 3 -14.04 -24.48 0.47
CA ARG A 3 -13.59 -23.18 1.00
C ARG A 3 -14.69 -22.67 1.92
N ASP A 4 -14.35 -22.42 3.17
CA ASP A 4 -15.27 -21.85 4.16
C ASP A 4 -15.94 -20.57 3.64
N PRO A 5 -17.21 -20.33 4.03
CA PRO A 5 -18.02 -19.25 3.53
C PRO A 5 -17.45 -17.94 4.04
N VAL A 6 -17.04 -17.06 3.12
CA VAL A 6 -16.81 -15.63 3.34
C VAL A 6 -16.25 -15.32 4.73
N SER A 7 -14.99 -15.71 4.98
CA SER A 7 -14.32 -15.35 6.23
C SER A 7 -14.33 -13.83 6.38
N ASP A 8 -14.84 -13.33 7.51
CA ASP A 8 -14.76 -11.92 7.88
C ASP A 8 -13.31 -11.45 7.75
N TYR A 9 -13.10 -10.25 7.20
CA TYR A 9 -11.76 -9.72 7.05
C TYR A 9 -11.01 -9.71 8.40
N ASN A 10 -9.87 -10.42 8.42
CA ASN A 10 -8.95 -10.53 9.55
C ASN A 10 -7.55 -10.02 9.16
N LYS A 11 -7.12 -8.94 9.81
CA LYS A 11 -5.82 -8.32 9.58
C LYS A 11 -4.63 -9.21 9.97
N ALA A 12 -4.74 -9.97 11.05
CA ALA A 12 -3.65 -10.84 11.51
C ALA A 12 -3.40 -11.97 10.52
N ALA A 13 -4.47 -12.62 10.06
CA ALA A 13 -4.40 -13.65 9.01
C ALA A 13 -3.76 -13.09 7.72
N LEU A 14 -4.11 -11.86 7.33
CA LEU A 14 -3.52 -11.22 6.16
C LEU A 14 -2.01 -10.97 6.33
N ILE A 15 -1.55 -10.59 7.53
CA ILE A 15 -0.12 -10.41 7.81
C ILE A 15 0.62 -11.75 7.67
N ASP A 16 0.05 -12.83 8.20
CA ASP A 16 0.66 -14.16 8.12
C ASP A 16 0.72 -14.66 6.66
N ASP A 17 -0.35 -14.48 5.89
CA ASP A 17 -0.38 -14.79 4.46
C ASP A 17 0.69 -14.02 3.66
N LEU A 18 0.89 -12.72 3.96
CA LEU A 18 1.92 -11.91 3.32
C LEU A 18 3.33 -12.38 3.70
N LYS A 19 3.55 -12.76 4.97
CA LYS A 19 4.82 -13.33 5.42
C LYS A 19 5.10 -14.66 4.72
N LEU A 20 4.10 -15.53 4.60
CA LEU A 20 4.19 -16.80 3.86
C LEU A 20 4.49 -16.59 2.37
N ALA A 21 4.00 -15.50 1.78
CA ALA A 21 4.32 -15.11 0.41
C ALA A 21 5.75 -14.52 0.24
N GLY A 22 6.52 -14.37 1.33
CA GLY A 22 7.91 -13.91 1.31
C GLY A 22 8.11 -12.43 1.61
N PHE A 23 7.07 -11.69 2.01
CA PHE A 23 7.26 -10.33 2.51
C PHE A 23 7.90 -10.33 3.89
N GLU A 24 8.86 -9.43 4.10
CA GLU A 24 9.38 -9.16 5.44
C GLU A 24 8.26 -8.67 6.37
N GLU A 25 8.34 -9.00 7.66
CA GLU A 25 7.30 -8.68 8.63
C GLU A 25 6.94 -7.19 8.67
N SER A 26 7.93 -6.31 8.57
CA SER A 26 7.74 -4.86 8.54
C SER A 26 6.88 -4.43 7.33
N ILE A 27 7.16 -4.97 6.15
CA ILE A 27 6.43 -4.69 4.91
C ILE A 27 5.02 -5.31 4.96
N ALA A 28 4.89 -6.56 5.44
CA ALA A 28 3.61 -7.23 5.60
C ALA A 28 2.67 -6.42 6.52
N LYS A 29 3.18 -5.92 7.65
CA LYS A 29 2.43 -5.05 8.57
C LYS A 29 2.00 -3.74 7.91
N VAL A 30 2.86 -3.10 7.12
CA VAL A 30 2.53 -1.85 6.41
C VAL A 30 1.42 -2.09 5.38
N ILE A 31 1.52 -3.14 4.57
CA ILE A 31 0.50 -3.50 3.57
C ILE A 31 -0.83 -3.77 4.29
N ALA A 32 -0.83 -4.65 5.30
CA ALA A 32 -2.03 -5.00 6.04
C ALA A 32 -2.66 -3.79 6.74
N ALA A 33 -1.87 -2.86 7.28
CA ALA A 33 -2.37 -1.61 7.87
C ALA A 33 -3.04 -0.71 6.81
N ARG A 34 -2.49 -0.63 5.58
CA ARG A 34 -3.12 0.14 4.50
C ARG A 34 -4.43 -0.46 4.02
N VAL A 35 -4.51 -1.80 3.96
CA VAL A 35 -5.75 -2.51 3.63
C VAL A 35 -6.80 -2.27 4.73
N ASP A 36 -6.39 -2.41 5.99
CA ASP A 36 -7.24 -2.21 7.16
C ASP A 36 -7.79 -0.77 7.25
N ASN A 37 -6.98 0.24 6.94
CA ASN A 37 -7.41 1.64 6.86
C ASN A 37 -8.45 1.91 5.76
N LYS A 38 -8.53 1.06 4.74
CA LYS A 38 -9.51 1.16 3.65
C LYS A 38 -10.71 0.24 3.82
N LYS A 39 -10.68 -0.62 4.84
CA LYS A 39 -11.73 -1.60 5.09
C LYS A 39 -13.07 -0.90 5.24
N ALA A 40 -14.08 -1.37 4.51
CA ALA A 40 -15.47 -0.99 4.73
C ALA A 40 -16.24 -2.11 5.45
N LYS A 41 -17.40 -1.77 6.01
CA LYS A 41 -18.29 -2.76 6.62
C LYS A 41 -18.69 -3.80 5.55
N GLY A 42 -18.59 -5.09 5.91
CA GLY A 42 -18.91 -6.20 5.01
C GLY A 42 -17.76 -6.64 4.09
N TRP A 43 -16.55 -6.10 4.26
CA TRP A 43 -15.38 -6.61 3.56
C TRP A 43 -15.07 -8.05 3.97
N THR A 44 -14.97 -8.90 2.97
CA THR A 44 -14.54 -10.29 3.09
C THR A 44 -13.02 -10.37 3.12
N TYR A 45 -12.49 -11.50 3.58
CA TYR A 45 -11.06 -11.76 3.50
C TYR A 45 -10.53 -11.68 2.06
N ASP A 46 -11.26 -12.21 1.08
CA ASP A 46 -10.87 -12.18 -0.34
C ASP A 46 -10.75 -10.75 -0.88
N VAL A 47 -11.67 -9.85 -0.51
CA VAL A 47 -11.57 -8.42 -0.86
C VAL A 47 -10.32 -7.80 -0.23
N GLY A 48 -10.05 -8.11 1.03
CA GLY A 48 -8.82 -7.70 1.71
C GLY A 48 -7.56 -8.19 1.01
N ARG A 49 -7.55 -9.44 0.55
CA ARG A 49 -6.44 -10.04 -0.19
C ARG A 49 -6.21 -9.36 -1.54
N GLN A 50 -7.28 -9.05 -2.27
CA GLN A 50 -7.19 -8.31 -3.54
C GLN A 50 -6.62 -6.90 -3.33
N GLU A 51 -7.08 -6.17 -2.31
CA GLU A 51 -6.53 -4.86 -1.99
C GLU A 51 -5.07 -4.97 -1.54
N ALA A 52 -4.69 -6.02 -0.79
CA ALA A 52 -3.30 -6.26 -0.41
C ALA A 52 -2.39 -6.47 -1.63
N ILE A 53 -2.84 -7.21 -2.64
CA ILE A 53 -2.12 -7.38 -3.92
C ILE A 53 -1.93 -6.02 -4.58
N ARG A 54 -2.97 -5.20 -4.64
CA ARG A 54 -2.90 -3.84 -5.22
C ARG A 54 -1.89 -2.97 -4.47
N GLN A 55 -1.89 -3.02 -3.13
CA GLN A 55 -0.93 -2.28 -2.29
C GLN A 55 0.51 -2.75 -2.49
N ALA A 56 0.74 -4.05 -2.65
CA ALA A 56 2.05 -4.61 -2.93
C ALA A 56 2.57 -4.17 -4.30
N GLN A 57 1.70 -4.18 -5.33
CA GLN A 57 2.03 -3.69 -6.67
C GLN A 57 2.38 -2.19 -6.66
N ASP A 58 1.59 -1.37 -5.96
CA ASP A 58 1.86 0.06 -5.79
C ASP A 58 3.21 0.29 -5.09
N LEU A 59 3.53 -0.50 -4.06
CA LEU A 59 4.80 -0.44 -3.36
C LEU A 59 5.96 -0.73 -4.31
N LEU A 60 5.90 -1.84 -5.07
CA LEU A 60 6.93 -2.21 -6.03
C LEU A 60 7.14 -1.14 -7.10
N LYS A 61 6.05 -0.61 -7.67
CA LYS A 61 6.10 0.47 -8.67
C LYS A 61 6.79 1.71 -8.12
N ASN A 62 6.46 2.12 -6.90
CA ASN A 62 7.06 3.28 -6.26
C ASN A 62 8.54 3.03 -5.90
N SER A 63 8.88 1.82 -5.47
CA SER A 63 10.28 1.43 -5.19
C SER A 63 11.14 1.45 -6.45
N HIS A 64 10.65 0.93 -7.58
CA HIS A 64 11.36 1.03 -8.87
C HIS A 64 11.57 2.48 -9.28
N ARG A 65 10.53 3.32 -9.22
CA ARG A 65 10.66 4.75 -9.51
C ARG A 65 11.68 5.44 -8.61
N ALA A 66 11.69 5.12 -7.32
CA ALA A 66 12.65 5.69 -6.38
C ALA A 66 14.09 5.24 -6.68
N LEU A 67 14.27 3.97 -7.07
CA LEU A 67 15.56 3.44 -7.50
C LEU A 67 16.06 4.13 -8.78
N ASP A 68 15.18 4.31 -9.78
CA ASP A 68 15.52 5.00 -11.02
C ASP A 68 15.92 6.45 -10.75
N ALA A 69 15.14 7.18 -9.93
CA ALA A 69 15.49 8.54 -9.54
C ALA A 69 16.82 8.63 -8.77
N PHE A 70 17.15 7.60 -7.96
CA PHE A 70 18.43 7.51 -7.27
C PHE A 70 19.59 7.28 -8.24
N ARG A 71 19.40 6.42 -9.25
CA ARG A 71 20.40 6.12 -10.30
C ARG A 71 20.66 7.33 -11.19
N ASP A 72 19.60 8.03 -11.57
CA ASP A 72 19.66 9.15 -12.49
C ASP A 72 20.06 10.48 -11.79
N GLY A 73 20.24 10.44 -10.46
CA GLY A 73 20.57 11.63 -9.66
C GLY A 73 19.43 12.64 -9.54
N SER A 74 18.24 12.32 -10.04
CA SER A 74 17.04 13.16 -10.01
C SER A 74 16.24 13.03 -8.71
N LEU A 75 16.92 12.75 -7.59
CA LEU A 75 16.26 12.72 -6.30
C LEU A 75 15.69 14.12 -6.02
N PRO A 76 14.43 14.25 -5.60
CA PRO A 76 13.88 15.54 -5.22
C PRO A 76 14.76 16.14 -4.14
N ASP A 77 15.09 17.43 -4.30
CA ASP A 77 15.95 18.13 -3.36
C ASP A 77 15.33 18.04 -1.95
N ARG A 78 16.16 17.86 -0.90
CA ARG A 78 15.66 17.62 0.47
C ARG A 78 14.76 18.77 0.96
N GLY A 79 14.84 19.95 0.34
CA GLY A 79 13.98 21.11 0.60
C GLY A 79 12.59 21.08 -0.07
N GLU A 80 12.40 20.32 -1.16
CA GLU A 80 11.15 20.28 -1.93
C GLU A 80 10.11 19.29 -1.36
N ILE A 81 10.56 18.23 -0.67
CA ILE A 81 9.65 17.25 -0.03
C ILE A 81 8.72 17.90 1.01
N LYS A 82 9.09 19.08 1.53
CA LYS A 82 8.29 19.86 2.49
C LYS A 82 7.42 20.96 1.88
N LYS A 83 7.45 21.18 0.55
CA LYS A 83 6.77 22.31 -0.08
C LYS A 83 6.00 21.88 -1.32
N ARG A 84 4.83 21.27 -1.11
CA ARG A 84 3.66 21.77 -1.83
C ARG A 84 2.87 22.64 -0.87
N PRO A 85 3.07 23.98 -0.90
CA PRO A 85 2.19 24.87 -0.18
C PRO A 85 0.76 24.65 -0.67
N LEU A 86 -0.21 24.72 0.23
CA LEU A 86 -1.65 24.61 -0.06
C LEU A 86 -2.10 25.50 -1.25
N ALA A 87 -1.35 26.57 -1.53
CA ALA A 87 -1.56 27.50 -2.63
C ALA A 87 -1.54 26.84 -4.04
N GLU A 88 -0.74 25.79 -4.27
CA GLU A 88 -0.70 25.12 -5.57
C GLU A 88 -1.89 24.18 -5.83
N ARG A 89 -2.72 23.89 -4.82
CA ARG A 89 -3.92 23.05 -4.98
C ARG A 89 -5.17 23.84 -5.39
N ILE A 90 -5.11 25.17 -5.34
CA ILE A 90 -6.26 26.05 -5.58
C ILE A 90 -6.22 26.64 -7.00
N ALA A 91 -5.05 26.71 -7.64
CA ALA A 91 -4.88 27.28 -8.97
C ALA A 91 -5.43 26.40 -10.13
N ASP A 92 -5.67 25.10 -9.90
CA ASP A 92 -6.28 24.19 -10.90
C ASP A 92 -7.82 24.17 -10.88
N ARG A 93 -8.46 25.06 -10.10
CA ARG A 93 -9.93 25.08 -9.91
C ARG A 93 -10.60 26.40 -10.32
N THR A 94 -9.89 27.28 -11.00
CA THR A 94 -10.39 28.51 -11.64
C THR A 94 -9.92 28.54 -13.08
#